data_AF-A0A286FMB4-F1
#
_entry.id   AF-A0A286FMB4-F1
#
_cell.length_a   1.000
_cell.length_b   1.000
_cell.length_c   1.000
_cell.angle_alpha   90.00
_cell.angle_beta   90.00
_cell.angle_gamma   90.00
#
_symmetry.space_group_name_H-M   'P 1'
#
loop_
_entity.id
_entity.type
_entity.pdbx_description
1 polymer ?
#
loop_
_entity_poly.entity_id
_entity_poly.type
_entity_poly.pdbx_seq_one_letter_code
_entity_poly.pdbx_strand_id
1 'polypeptide(L)'
;MKVTGVLPLFLPLCRRLWPGRLVDLAELSVTLLKATALEAAILAGHLLLYPTGLTQEHRSPALPAQDGATRLPGRPGPPVVLLHGFIDNRSVFVLLRRNLARNGRQRVESLNYSPLTCDIRIAAELLGRHIEEICERTGSGQVDIVGHSLGGLIARYYVQRLGGDLRVRTLVTLGTPHSGTRAVPLASAHPIVRQMRPGSEVIEELTRPAPGCRTRFVSFWSDLDSVMDPPETACIDHPDLDALNVRVTGIGHLALPVHPAVAAGIREALDNTLPEEPLSDGLTVA
;
A
#
# COMPACT_ATOMS: atom_id res chain seq x y z
N MET A 1 -36.99 43.44 51.70
CA MET A 1 -35.78 42.61 51.51
C MET A 1 -36.07 41.54 50.46
N LYS A 2 -35.10 41.32 49.53
CA LYS A 2 -35.04 40.38 48.39
C LYS A 2 -35.85 40.81 47.14
N VAL A 3 -35.30 41.65 46.24
CA VAL A 3 -34.29 41.41 45.16
C VAL A 3 -34.80 40.50 44.03
N THR A 4 -35.47 41.18 43.08
CA THR A 4 -35.41 41.10 41.61
C THR A 4 -34.83 39.85 40.94
N GLY A 5 -35.62 39.26 40.03
CA GLY A 5 -35.15 38.35 39.00
C GLY A 5 -34.46 39.06 37.84
N VAL A 6 -33.51 38.38 37.20
CA VAL A 6 -33.22 38.34 35.75
C VAL A 6 -32.32 37.12 35.51
N LEU A 7 -32.86 36.07 34.92
CA LEU A 7 -32.13 35.05 34.17
C LEU A 7 -33.18 34.44 33.23
N PRO A 8 -33.09 34.66 31.89
CA PRO A 8 -32.02 34.10 31.09
C PRO A 8 -31.63 34.98 29.88
N LEU A 9 -30.43 35.56 29.88
CA LEU A 9 -29.92 36.31 28.70
C LEU A 9 -28.53 35.86 28.22
N PHE A 10 -28.05 34.69 28.63
CA PHE A 10 -26.70 34.23 28.28
C PHE A 10 -26.61 32.97 27.40
N LEU A 11 -27.74 32.41 26.97
CA LEU A 11 -27.75 31.24 26.06
C LEU A 11 -27.83 31.56 24.54
N PRO A 12 -28.22 32.75 24.03
CA PRO A 12 -28.19 32.98 22.58
C PRO A 12 -26.85 33.53 22.05
N LEU A 13 -25.92 33.99 22.90
CA LEU A 13 -24.70 34.67 22.43
C LEU A 13 -23.62 33.69 21.93
N CYS A 14 -23.55 32.47 22.49
CA CYS A 14 -22.57 31.46 22.06
C CYS A 14 -22.92 30.79 20.72
N ARG A 15 -24.17 30.91 20.25
CA ARG A 15 -24.61 30.31 18.97
C ARG A 15 -24.25 31.16 17.75
N ARG A 16 -23.91 32.44 17.95
CA ARG A 16 -23.65 33.40 16.86
C ARG A 16 -22.16 33.53 16.49
N LEU A 17 -21.27 32.89 17.24
CA LEU A 17 -19.82 32.94 17.02
C LEU A 17 -19.24 31.64 16.44
N TRP A 18 -20.03 30.57 16.27
CA TRP A 18 -19.49 29.26 15.90
C TRP A 18 -20.43 28.29 15.13
N PRO A 19 -21.09 28.69 14.03
CA PRO A 19 -21.96 27.76 13.28
C PRO A 19 -21.19 26.71 12.45
N GLY A 20 -19.90 26.93 12.16
CA GLY A 20 -19.10 26.05 11.30
C GLY A 20 -18.64 24.76 11.96
N ARG A 21 -17.97 24.83 13.13
CA ARG A 21 -17.27 23.64 13.63
C ARG A 21 -18.16 22.55 14.24
N LEU A 22 -19.42 22.83 14.59
CA LEU A 22 -20.30 21.79 15.17
C LEU A 22 -20.85 20.84 14.09
N VAL A 23 -21.09 21.36 12.89
CA VAL A 23 -21.48 20.54 11.73
C VAL A 23 -20.29 19.69 11.29
N ASP A 24 -19.11 20.30 11.22
CA ASP A 24 -17.85 19.59 10.90
C ASP A 24 -17.57 18.46 11.89
N LEU A 25 -17.74 18.69 13.20
CA LEU A 25 -17.50 17.68 14.23
C LEU A 25 -18.51 16.52 14.17
N ALA A 26 -19.77 16.80 13.86
CA ALA A 26 -20.79 15.76 13.69
C ALA A 26 -20.53 14.93 12.43
N GLU A 27 -20.18 15.57 11.31
CA GLU A 27 -19.82 14.87 10.07
C GLU A 27 -18.53 14.05 10.21
N LEU A 28 -17.51 14.59 10.91
CA LEU A 28 -16.30 13.85 11.28
C LEU A 28 -16.64 12.64 12.16
N SER A 29 -17.52 12.79 13.15
CA SER A 29 -17.92 11.68 14.02
C SER A 29 -18.67 10.57 13.28
N VAL A 30 -19.56 10.94 12.34
CA VAL A 30 -20.31 9.98 11.51
C VAL A 30 -19.37 9.27 10.54
N THR A 31 -18.42 10.00 9.95
CA THR A 31 -17.42 9.44 9.04
C THR A 31 -16.49 8.47 9.77
N LEU A 32 -16.01 8.85 10.96
CA LEU A 32 -15.22 7.97 11.81
C LEU A 32 -16.00 6.71 12.19
N LEU A 33 -17.26 6.84 12.62
CA LEU A 33 -18.11 5.70 12.95
C LEU A 33 -18.30 4.75 11.77
N LYS A 34 -18.54 5.30 10.57
CA LYS A 34 -18.64 4.51 9.33
C LYS A 34 -17.32 3.79 9.01
N ALA A 35 -16.19 4.48 9.12
CA ALA A 35 -14.87 3.90 8.87
C ALA A 35 -14.58 2.77 9.88
N THR A 36 -14.84 2.98 11.17
CA THR A 36 -14.67 1.95 12.20
C THR A 36 -15.57 0.73 11.94
N ALA A 37 -16.83 0.94 11.57
CA ALA A 37 -17.74 -0.15 11.22
C ALA A 37 -17.26 -0.94 9.99
N LEU A 38 -16.75 -0.23 8.97
CA LEU A 38 -16.17 -0.85 7.78
C LEU A 38 -14.92 -1.69 8.12
N GLU A 39 -14.00 -1.14 8.91
CA GLU A 39 -12.80 -1.86 9.38
C GLU A 39 -13.18 -3.14 10.15
N ALA A 40 -14.17 -3.06 11.04
CA ALA A 40 -14.64 -4.23 11.79
C ALA A 40 -15.24 -5.31 10.86
N ALA A 41 -16.02 -4.91 9.85
CA ALA A 41 -16.59 -5.83 8.87
C ALA A 41 -15.50 -6.50 8.02
N ILE A 42 -14.47 -5.74 7.60
CA ILE A 42 -13.34 -6.25 6.83
C ILE A 42 -12.51 -7.20 7.67
N LEU A 43 -12.22 -6.85 8.92
CA LEU A 43 -11.52 -7.73 9.84
C LEU A 43 -12.27 -9.06 10.03
N ALA A 44 -13.59 -9.01 10.22
CA ALA A 44 -14.41 -10.22 10.34
C ALA A 44 -14.37 -11.09 9.05
N GLY A 45 -14.50 -10.46 7.88
CA GLY A 45 -14.39 -11.16 6.60
C GLY A 45 -12.99 -11.73 6.36
N HIS A 46 -11.94 -11.02 6.76
CA HIS A 46 -10.56 -11.47 6.67
C HIS A 46 -10.30 -12.67 7.59
N LEU A 47 -10.75 -12.62 8.85
CA LEU A 47 -10.66 -13.75 9.78
C LEU A 47 -11.35 -15.01 9.25
N LEU A 48 -12.49 -14.85 8.55
CA LEU A 48 -13.19 -15.96 7.89
C LEU A 48 -12.37 -16.57 6.75
N LEU A 49 -11.68 -15.73 5.96
CA LEU A 49 -10.87 -16.16 4.83
C LEU A 49 -9.43 -16.54 5.21
N TYR A 50 -8.97 -16.21 6.40
CA TYR A 50 -7.59 -16.39 6.85
C TYR A 50 -7.04 -17.81 6.61
N PRO A 51 -7.78 -18.91 6.90
CA PRO A 51 -7.27 -20.27 6.65
C PRO A 51 -6.95 -20.55 5.19
N THR A 52 -7.64 -19.88 4.25
CA THR A 52 -7.40 -20.05 2.80
C THR A 52 -6.07 -19.47 2.35
N GLY A 53 -5.46 -18.60 3.14
CA GLY A 53 -4.17 -17.98 2.86
C GLY A 53 -2.96 -18.65 3.51
N LEU A 54 -3.15 -19.69 4.33
CA LEU A 54 -2.06 -20.38 5.03
C LEU A 54 -1.17 -21.21 4.11
N THR A 55 -1.72 -21.72 3.00
CA THR A 55 -0.93 -22.41 1.99
C THR A 55 -0.25 -21.39 1.07
N GLN A 56 0.97 -21.66 0.62
CA GLN A 56 1.57 -20.92 -0.49
C GLN A 56 0.74 -21.09 -1.77
N GLU A 57 0.80 -20.12 -2.68
CA GLU A 57 0.07 -20.26 -3.94
C GLU A 57 0.70 -21.40 -4.75
N HIS A 58 -0.15 -22.28 -5.30
CA HIS A 58 0.35 -23.25 -6.26
C HIS A 58 0.89 -22.45 -7.45
N ARG A 59 2.23 -22.46 -7.58
CA ARG A 59 2.96 -21.81 -8.67
C ARG A 59 2.38 -22.34 -9.97
N SER A 60 1.55 -21.55 -10.64
CA SER A 60 0.99 -21.97 -11.92
C SER A 60 2.13 -21.99 -12.92
N PRO A 61 2.31 -23.09 -13.68
CA PRO A 61 3.24 -23.09 -14.81
C PRO A 61 2.89 -21.90 -15.71
N ALA A 62 3.91 -21.26 -16.29
CA ALA A 62 3.67 -20.28 -17.32
C ALA A 62 2.79 -20.94 -18.39
N LEU A 63 1.57 -20.43 -18.57
CA LEU A 63 0.70 -20.93 -19.64
C LEU A 63 1.47 -20.79 -20.96
N PRO A 64 1.58 -21.85 -21.77
CA PRO A 64 2.11 -21.71 -23.12
C PRO A 64 1.33 -20.59 -23.82
N ALA A 65 2.04 -19.78 -24.60
CA ALA A 65 1.41 -18.73 -25.39
C ALA A 65 0.22 -19.33 -26.14
N GLN A 66 -0.99 -18.90 -25.79
CA GLN A 66 -2.19 -19.34 -26.51
C GLN A 66 -2.19 -18.65 -27.87
N ASP A 67 -1.62 -19.33 -28.86
CA ASP A 67 -1.88 -19.06 -30.26
C ASP A 67 -3.36 -19.34 -30.52
N GLY A 68 -4.19 -18.30 -30.70
CA GLY A 68 -5.52 -18.48 -31.27
C GLY A 68 -6.65 -17.59 -30.77
N ALA A 69 -6.48 -16.80 -29.72
CA ALA A 69 -7.46 -15.76 -29.36
C ALA A 69 -6.91 -14.41 -29.78
N THR A 70 -7.65 -13.68 -30.62
CA THR A 70 -7.31 -12.34 -31.14
C THR A 70 -7.09 -11.37 -29.97
N ARG A 71 -5.88 -11.35 -29.41
CA ARG A 71 -5.44 -10.36 -28.43
C ARG A 71 -5.18 -9.07 -29.18
N LEU A 72 -5.78 -7.99 -28.69
CA LEU A 72 -5.35 -6.64 -29.04
C LEU A 72 -3.81 -6.55 -28.82
N PRO A 73 -3.05 -5.97 -29.76
CA PRO A 73 -1.59 -5.97 -29.72
C PRO A 73 -1.11 -5.01 -28.62
N GLY A 74 -0.98 -5.53 -27.41
CA GLY A 74 -0.29 -4.89 -26.30
C GLY A 74 0.53 -5.95 -25.57
N ARG A 75 1.83 -5.70 -25.38
CA ARG A 75 2.67 -6.59 -24.56
C ARG A 75 1.98 -6.74 -23.19
N PRO A 76 1.81 -7.98 -22.67
CA PRO A 76 1.28 -8.14 -21.33
C PRO A 76 2.20 -7.40 -20.36
N GLY A 77 1.62 -6.52 -19.53
CA GLY A 77 2.39 -5.76 -18.54
C GLY A 77 3.16 -6.67 -17.57
N PRO A 78 4.12 -6.12 -16.81
CA PRO A 78 4.91 -6.88 -15.85
C PRO A 78 4.05 -7.71 -14.88
N PRO A 79 4.54 -8.86 -14.40
CA PRO A 79 3.91 -9.57 -13.29
C PRO A 79 3.73 -8.64 -12.09
N VAL A 80 2.60 -8.77 -11.41
CA VAL A 80 2.28 -8.00 -10.20
C VAL A 80 2.44 -8.89 -8.98
N VAL A 81 3.31 -8.51 -8.06
CA VAL A 81 3.56 -9.21 -6.80
C VAL A 81 2.82 -8.52 -5.66
N LEU A 82 2.00 -9.26 -4.91
CA LEU A 82 1.26 -8.75 -3.76
C LEU A 82 1.94 -9.22 -2.47
N LEU A 83 2.21 -8.28 -1.55
CA LEU A 83 2.94 -8.54 -0.31
C LEU A 83 2.19 -8.01 0.91
N HIS A 84 1.80 -8.93 1.81
CA HIS A 84 0.86 -8.66 2.91
C HIS A 84 1.53 -7.99 4.12
N GLY A 85 0.72 -7.55 5.08
CA GLY A 85 1.15 -6.92 6.33
C GLY A 85 1.51 -7.90 7.46
N PHE A 86 1.80 -7.34 8.64
CA PHE A 86 2.19 -8.09 9.84
C PHE A 86 1.05 -9.02 10.34
N ILE A 87 1.39 -10.29 10.60
CA ILE A 87 0.45 -11.36 11.02
C ILE A 87 -0.71 -11.54 10.01
N ASP A 88 -0.50 -11.15 8.75
CA ASP A 88 -1.45 -11.35 7.67
C ASP A 88 -0.98 -12.49 6.74
N ASN A 89 -1.73 -12.76 5.68
CA ASN A 89 -1.40 -13.66 4.60
C ASN A 89 -2.08 -13.20 3.30
N ARG A 90 -1.88 -13.92 2.20
CA ARG A 90 -2.45 -13.59 0.88
C ARG A 90 -3.98 -13.36 0.84
N SER A 91 -4.75 -13.81 1.84
CA SER A 91 -6.21 -13.67 1.83
C SER A 91 -6.68 -12.21 1.89
N VAL A 92 -5.86 -11.30 2.42
CA VAL A 92 -6.14 -9.84 2.40
C VAL A 92 -6.29 -9.30 0.97
N PHE A 93 -5.64 -9.94 -0.01
CA PHE A 93 -5.65 -9.49 -1.40
C PHE A 93 -6.72 -10.14 -2.28
N VAL A 94 -7.64 -10.95 -1.74
CA VAL A 94 -8.63 -11.66 -2.57
C VAL A 94 -9.43 -10.72 -3.47
N LEU A 95 -9.88 -9.58 -2.93
CA LEU A 95 -10.65 -8.61 -3.72
C LEU A 95 -9.76 -7.83 -4.69
N LEU A 96 -8.56 -7.44 -4.27
CA LEU A 96 -7.60 -6.75 -5.15
C LEU A 96 -7.21 -7.63 -6.33
N ARG A 97 -6.85 -8.89 -6.08
CA ARG A 97 -6.51 -9.86 -7.11
C ARG A 97 -7.66 -10.07 -8.09
N ARG A 98 -8.89 -10.22 -7.58
CA ARG A 98 -10.08 -10.34 -8.44
C ARG A 98 -10.30 -9.09 -9.29
N ASN A 99 -10.04 -7.90 -8.74
CA ASN A 99 -10.12 -6.65 -9.48
C ASN A 99 -9.07 -6.58 -10.60
N LEU A 100 -7.80 -6.87 -10.28
CA LEU A 100 -6.70 -6.87 -11.25
C LEU A 100 -6.93 -7.89 -12.38
N ALA A 101 -7.33 -9.12 -12.02
CA ALA A 101 -7.61 -10.18 -13.00
C ALA A 101 -8.77 -9.85 -13.94
N ARG A 102 -9.84 -9.21 -13.43
CA ARG A 102 -10.97 -8.74 -14.24
C ARG A 102 -10.58 -7.63 -15.22
N ASN A 103 -9.50 -6.91 -14.96
CA ASN A 103 -9.03 -5.79 -15.77
C ASN A 103 -7.76 -6.14 -16.56
N GLY A 104 -7.60 -7.40 -16.95
CA GLY A 104 -6.57 -7.83 -17.89
C GLY A 104 -5.20 -8.14 -17.27
N ARG A 105 -4.99 -7.95 -15.96
CA ARG A 105 -3.76 -8.36 -15.28
C ARG A 105 -3.85 -9.80 -14.81
N GLN A 106 -3.44 -10.72 -15.68
CA GLN A 106 -3.53 -12.17 -15.44
C GLN A 106 -2.32 -12.75 -14.69
N ARG A 107 -1.22 -12.00 -14.58
CA ARG A 107 0.02 -12.42 -13.89
C ARG A 107 0.12 -11.75 -12.53
N VAL A 108 -0.74 -12.16 -11.59
CA VAL A 108 -0.74 -11.66 -10.21
C VAL A 108 -0.33 -12.79 -9.29
N GLU A 109 0.69 -12.58 -8.48
CA GLU A 109 1.21 -13.58 -7.54
C GLU A 109 1.24 -12.98 -6.13
N SER A 110 0.74 -13.72 -5.14
CA SER A 110 0.76 -13.27 -3.74
C SER A 110 1.79 -14.05 -2.94
N LEU A 111 2.75 -13.34 -2.35
CA LEU A 111 3.81 -13.96 -1.56
C LEU A 111 3.44 -13.93 -0.08
N ASN A 112 3.54 -15.10 0.55
CA ASN A 112 3.55 -15.21 2.00
C ASN A 112 5.01 -15.30 2.47
N TYR A 113 5.47 -14.37 3.31
CA TYR A 113 6.72 -14.56 4.04
C TYR A 113 6.45 -15.35 5.32
N SER A 114 7.49 -15.97 5.87
CA SER A 114 7.34 -16.77 7.08
C SER A 114 6.91 -15.86 8.25
N PRO A 115 5.87 -16.23 9.03
CA PRO A 115 5.56 -15.54 10.28
C PRO A 115 6.70 -15.56 11.30
N LEU A 116 7.66 -16.48 11.13
CA LEU A 116 8.88 -16.56 11.93
C LEU A 116 9.96 -15.57 11.48
N THR A 117 9.79 -14.91 10.33
CA THR A 117 10.70 -13.85 9.89
C THR A 117 10.48 -12.63 10.77
N CYS A 118 11.44 -12.42 11.67
CA CYS A 118 11.40 -11.36 12.67
C CYS A 118 12.17 -10.08 12.25
N ASP A 119 12.73 -10.05 11.04
CA ASP A 119 13.60 -8.99 10.54
C ASP A 119 13.23 -8.58 9.12
N ILE A 120 13.06 -7.27 8.89
CA ILE A 120 12.65 -6.67 7.62
C ILE A 120 13.72 -6.84 6.54
N ARG A 121 15.01 -6.77 6.90
CA ARG A 121 16.12 -6.92 5.95
C ARG A 121 16.16 -8.33 5.41
N ILE A 122 16.02 -9.33 6.29
CA ILE A 122 15.92 -10.75 5.90
C ILE A 122 14.68 -10.98 5.02
N ALA A 123 13.53 -10.39 5.37
CA ALA A 123 12.33 -10.49 4.56
C ALA A 123 12.53 -9.87 3.16
N ALA A 124 13.27 -8.76 3.06
CA ALA A 124 13.58 -8.09 1.80
C ALA A 124 14.55 -8.89 0.92
N GLU A 125 15.53 -9.57 1.51
CA GLU A 125 16.40 -10.50 0.78
C GLU A 125 15.62 -11.70 0.22
N LEU A 126 14.70 -12.26 1.02
CA LEU A 126 13.80 -13.34 0.59
C LEU A 126 12.90 -12.88 -0.56
N LEU A 127 12.34 -11.67 -0.45
CA LEU A 127 11.56 -11.05 -1.52
C LEU A 127 12.39 -10.94 -2.81
N GLY A 128 13.63 -10.46 -2.71
CA GLY A 128 14.53 -10.35 -3.88
C GLY A 128 14.74 -11.69 -4.59
N ARG A 129 14.98 -12.77 -3.84
CA ARG A 129 15.10 -14.13 -4.42
C ARG A 129 13.81 -14.54 -5.15
N HIS A 130 12.65 -14.29 -4.57
CA HIS A 130 11.38 -14.60 -5.22
C HIS A 130 11.12 -13.77 -6.48
N ILE A 131 11.54 -12.51 -6.50
CA ILE A 131 11.41 -11.66 -7.68
C ILE A 131 12.29 -12.18 -8.82
N GLU A 132 13.52 -12.61 -8.55
CA GLU A 132 14.36 -13.26 -9.57
C GLU A 132 13.70 -14.54 -10.10
N GLU A 133 13.19 -15.42 -9.22
CA GLU A 133 12.45 -16.64 -9.64
C GLU A 133 11.24 -16.31 -10.55
N ILE A 134 10.52 -15.22 -10.25
CA ILE A 134 9.39 -14.76 -11.07
C ILE A 134 9.88 -14.25 -12.42
N CYS A 135 10.93 -13.42 -12.45
CA CYS A 135 11.52 -12.89 -13.68
C CYS A 135 12.01 -14.03 -14.59
N GLU A 136 12.77 -14.97 -14.05
CA GLU A 136 13.27 -16.15 -14.77
C GLU A 136 12.14 -16.99 -15.37
N ARG A 137 11.12 -17.32 -14.57
CA ARG A 137 10.00 -18.15 -15.02
C ARG A 137 9.10 -17.47 -16.03
N THR A 138 8.88 -16.16 -15.87
CA THR A 138 7.93 -15.41 -16.71
C THR A 138 8.56 -14.79 -17.95
N GLY A 139 9.90 -14.76 -18.01
CA GLY A 139 10.69 -14.03 -19.01
C GLY A 139 10.59 -12.52 -18.88
N SER A 140 10.02 -12.01 -17.79
CA SER A 140 9.86 -10.57 -17.56
C SER A 140 11.16 -9.98 -17.01
N GLY A 141 11.61 -8.85 -17.55
CA GLY A 141 12.80 -8.16 -17.03
C GLY A 141 12.56 -7.46 -15.69
N GLN A 142 11.30 -7.10 -15.42
CA GLN A 142 10.85 -6.38 -14.23
C GLN A 142 9.48 -6.90 -13.75
N VAL A 143 9.13 -6.55 -12.51
CA VAL A 143 7.82 -6.76 -11.88
C VAL A 143 7.27 -5.42 -11.37
N ASP A 144 5.97 -5.38 -11.10
CA ASP A 144 5.38 -4.37 -10.23
C ASP A 144 5.05 -5.01 -8.86
N ILE A 145 5.08 -4.22 -7.79
CA ILE A 145 4.77 -4.70 -6.44
C ILE A 145 3.64 -3.87 -5.85
N VAL A 146 2.70 -4.52 -5.17
CA VAL A 146 1.73 -3.87 -4.27
C VAL A 146 1.94 -4.42 -2.86
N GLY A 147 2.44 -3.57 -1.97
CA GLY A 147 2.68 -3.92 -0.57
C GLY A 147 1.68 -3.24 0.37
N HIS A 148 1.10 -4.01 1.29
CA HIS A 148 0.25 -3.45 2.36
C HIS A 148 1.02 -3.41 3.68
N SER A 149 0.93 -2.28 4.40
CA SER A 149 1.52 -2.13 5.72
C SER A 149 3.01 -2.52 5.73
N LEU A 150 3.42 -3.44 6.59
CA LEU A 150 4.75 -4.06 6.64
C LEU A 150 5.24 -4.59 5.29
N GLY A 151 4.38 -5.17 4.45
CA GLY A 151 4.76 -5.68 3.13
C GLY A 151 5.30 -4.59 2.22
N GLY A 152 4.72 -3.38 2.26
CA GLY A 152 5.26 -2.24 1.52
C GLY A 152 6.62 -1.77 2.05
N LEU A 153 6.86 -1.91 3.36
CA LEU A 153 8.15 -1.53 3.96
C LEU A 153 9.26 -2.52 3.57
N ILE A 154 8.96 -3.81 3.56
CA ILE A 154 9.86 -4.87 3.07
C ILE A 154 10.21 -4.62 1.60
N ALA A 155 9.20 -4.33 0.77
CA ALA A 155 9.41 -4.06 -0.65
C ALA A 155 10.23 -2.79 -0.89
N ARG A 156 9.96 -1.71 -0.14
CA ARG A 156 10.75 -0.47 -0.23
C ARG A 156 12.20 -0.73 0.17
N TYR A 157 12.44 -1.49 1.24
CA TYR A 157 13.80 -1.83 1.65
C TYR A 157 14.55 -2.61 0.57
N TYR A 158 13.91 -3.60 -0.05
CA TYR A 158 14.49 -4.33 -1.19
C TYR A 158 14.86 -3.39 -2.34
N VAL A 159 13.94 -2.53 -2.77
CA VAL A 159 14.15 -1.58 -3.87
C VAL A 159 15.28 -0.60 -3.56
N GLN A 160 15.21 0.06 -2.40
CA GLN A 160 16.07 1.20 -2.06
C GLN A 160 17.46 0.76 -1.57
N ARG A 161 17.56 -0.37 -0.86
CA ARG A 161 18.78 -0.76 -0.14
C ARG A 161 19.46 -2.03 -0.68
N LEU A 162 18.74 -2.87 -1.43
CA LEU A 162 19.26 -4.16 -1.91
C LEU A 162 19.36 -4.24 -3.44
N GLY A 163 19.29 -3.10 -4.14
CA GLY A 163 19.38 -3.06 -5.62
C GLY A 163 18.12 -3.57 -6.34
N GLY A 164 17.00 -3.65 -5.63
CA GLY A 164 15.74 -4.08 -6.23
C GLY A 164 15.19 -3.12 -7.28
N ASP A 165 15.71 -1.88 -7.39
CA ASP A 165 15.31 -0.93 -8.43
C ASP A 165 15.43 -1.50 -9.85
N LEU A 166 16.43 -2.36 -10.06
CA LEU A 166 16.68 -2.99 -11.36
C LEU A 166 15.50 -3.88 -11.79
N ARG A 167 14.81 -4.49 -10.83
CA ARG A 167 13.75 -5.47 -11.06
C ARG A 167 12.35 -4.93 -10.77
N VAL A 168 12.20 -3.83 -10.06
CA VAL A 168 10.89 -3.28 -9.70
C VAL A 168 10.63 -2.02 -10.49
N ARG A 169 9.65 -2.09 -11.39
CA ARG A 169 9.22 -0.93 -12.19
C ARG A 169 8.40 0.03 -11.34
N THR A 170 7.35 -0.48 -10.70
CA THR A 170 6.46 0.31 -9.84
C THR A 170 6.29 -0.38 -8.49
N LEU A 171 6.48 0.36 -7.40
CA LEU A 171 6.12 -0.05 -6.05
C LEU A 171 4.91 0.77 -5.56
N VAL A 172 3.77 0.10 -5.41
CA VAL A 172 2.59 0.67 -4.79
C VAL A 172 2.53 0.24 -3.32
N THR A 173 2.38 1.21 -2.41
CA THR A 173 2.25 0.93 -0.98
C THR A 173 0.91 1.38 -0.43
N LEU A 174 0.35 0.60 0.49
CA LEU A 174 -0.96 0.84 1.10
C LEU A 174 -0.77 0.95 2.63
N GLY A 175 -0.87 2.17 3.18
CA GLY A 175 -0.75 2.40 4.63
C GLY A 175 0.58 1.93 5.22
N THR A 176 1.68 2.04 4.46
CA THR A 176 2.98 1.52 4.88
C THR A 176 3.69 2.52 5.78
N PRO A 177 4.23 2.12 6.96
CA PRO A 177 4.89 3.04 7.89
C PRO A 177 6.30 3.44 7.41
N HIS A 178 6.37 4.28 6.39
CA HIS A 178 7.60 4.74 5.71
C HIS A 178 8.54 5.54 6.62
N SER A 179 7.98 6.32 7.55
CA SER A 179 8.73 7.03 8.60
C SER A 179 8.59 6.36 9.98
N GLY A 180 8.07 5.14 10.00
CA GLY A 180 7.68 4.41 11.21
C GLY A 180 6.31 4.82 11.76
N THR A 181 5.81 4.06 12.74
CA THR A 181 4.53 4.36 13.42
C THR A 181 4.61 4.20 14.94
N ARG A 182 3.85 5.03 15.66
CA ARG A 182 3.73 5.02 17.13
C ARG A 182 2.54 4.19 17.61
N ALA A 183 1.61 3.84 16.74
CA ALA A 183 0.30 3.26 17.08
C ALA A 183 0.34 1.79 17.55
N VAL A 184 1.53 1.17 17.65
CA VAL A 184 1.67 -0.24 18.03
C VAL A 184 2.32 -0.49 19.41
N PRO A 185 1.86 0.12 20.53
CA PRO A 185 2.44 -0.14 21.85
C PRO A 185 2.31 -1.60 22.31
N LEU A 186 1.20 -2.27 22.00
CA LEU A 186 0.89 -3.60 22.54
C LEU A 186 1.56 -4.77 21.79
N ALA A 187 1.87 -4.62 20.49
CA ALA A 187 2.61 -5.64 19.71
C ALA A 187 4.13 -5.40 19.68
N SER A 188 4.61 -4.42 20.44
CA SER A 188 6.01 -4.03 20.56
C SER A 188 6.97 -5.10 21.09
N ALA A 189 6.44 -6.19 21.65
CA ALA A 189 7.24 -7.33 22.04
C ALA A 189 7.83 -8.08 20.81
N HIS A 190 7.20 -7.96 19.64
CA HIS A 190 7.67 -8.62 18.44
C HIS A 190 8.83 -7.84 17.78
N PRO A 191 9.97 -8.48 17.44
CA PRO A 191 11.13 -7.78 16.87
C PRO A 191 10.81 -6.96 15.62
N ILE A 192 10.00 -7.51 14.70
CA ILE A 192 9.62 -6.79 13.46
C ILE A 192 8.80 -5.52 13.73
N VAL A 193 7.96 -5.51 14.77
CA VAL A 193 7.18 -4.31 15.16
C VAL A 193 8.11 -3.24 15.70
N ARG A 194 9.18 -3.61 16.41
CA ARG A 194 10.21 -2.67 16.87
C ARG A 194 10.95 -2.02 15.70
N GLN A 195 11.16 -2.75 14.61
CA GLN A 195 11.78 -2.21 13.40
C GLN A 195 10.87 -1.24 12.64
N MET A 196 9.55 -1.27 12.86
CA MET A 196 8.60 -0.31 12.28
C MET A 196 8.41 0.97 13.13
N ARG A 197 9.16 1.13 14.22
CA ARG A 197 9.06 2.35 15.04
C ARG A 197 9.86 3.51 14.43
N PRO A 198 9.43 4.76 14.64
CA PRO A 198 10.24 5.92 14.31
C PRO A 198 11.62 5.83 14.97
N GLY A 199 12.67 6.14 14.22
CA GLY A 199 14.06 6.09 14.69
C GLY A 199 14.62 4.67 14.90
N SER A 200 13.95 3.63 14.41
CA SER A 200 14.60 2.31 14.31
C SER A 200 15.70 2.34 13.24
N GLU A 201 16.69 1.46 13.35
CA GLU A 201 17.76 1.37 12.35
C GLU A 201 17.22 1.15 10.92
N VAL A 202 16.14 0.36 10.77
CA VAL A 202 15.54 0.11 9.44
C VAL A 202 14.94 1.38 8.87
N ILE A 203 14.24 2.17 9.69
CA ILE A 203 13.67 3.45 9.25
C ILE A 203 14.79 4.45 8.95
N GLU A 204 15.83 4.53 9.80
CA GLU A 204 17.00 5.37 9.57
C GLU A 204 17.80 4.96 8.33
N GLU A 205 17.80 3.68 7.97
CA GLU A 205 18.39 3.21 6.73
C GLU A 205 17.60 3.69 5.51
N LEU A 206 16.28 3.74 5.61
CA LEU A 206 15.40 4.21 4.54
C LEU A 206 15.42 5.74 4.35
N THR A 207 16.02 6.50 5.28
CA THR A 207 16.27 7.94 5.11
C THR A 207 17.64 8.25 4.51
N ARG A 208 18.54 7.25 4.38
CA ARG A 208 19.86 7.46 3.77
C ARG A 208 19.72 7.66 2.25
N PRO A 209 20.63 8.43 1.63
CA PRO A 209 20.61 8.65 0.20
C PRO A 209 20.50 7.36 -0.62
N ALA A 210 19.69 7.41 -1.67
CA ALA A 210 19.42 6.32 -2.60
C ALA A 210 19.56 6.80 -4.05
N PRO A 211 20.74 7.32 -4.43
CA PRO A 211 20.92 7.95 -5.73
C PRO A 211 20.70 6.95 -6.86
N GLY A 212 20.00 7.39 -7.91
CA GLY A 212 19.75 6.58 -9.10
C GLY A 212 18.67 5.50 -8.93
N CYS A 213 17.88 5.55 -7.86
CA CYS A 213 16.69 4.69 -7.74
C CYS A 213 15.65 5.09 -8.81
N ARG A 214 15.38 4.19 -9.75
CA ARG A 214 14.47 4.45 -10.90
C ARG A 214 13.06 3.92 -10.70
N THR A 215 12.84 3.12 -9.67
CA THR A 215 11.50 2.60 -9.36
C THR A 215 10.57 3.76 -9.09
N ARG A 216 9.39 3.72 -9.70
CA ARG A 216 8.32 4.65 -9.38
C ARG A 216 7.57 4.19 -8.13
N PHE A 217 7.39 5.07 -7.17
CA PHE A 217 6.68 4.80 -5.93
C PHE A 217 5.31 5.48 -5.94
N VAL A 218 4.26 4.76 -5.54
CA VAL A 218 2.92 5.32 -5.33
C VAL A 218 2.43 4.89 -3.96
N SER A 219 2.32 5.84 -3.03
CA SER A 219 1.87 5.56 -1.68
C SER A 219 0.44 6.01 -1.46
N PHE A 220 -0.47 5.06 -1.22
CA PHE A 220 -1.81 5.33 -0.74
C PHE A 220 -1.79 5.40 0.79
N TRP A 221 -2.17 6.56 1.33
CA TRP A 221 -2.30 6.79 2.76
C TRP A 221 -3.72 7.27 3.08
N SER A 222 -4.20 7.03 4.31
CA SER A 222 -5.55 7.43 4.70
C SER A 222 -5.58 8.27 5.97
N ASP A 223 -6.48 9.24 6.00
CA ASP A 223 -6.67 10.15 7.13
C ASP A 223 -7.33 9.50 8.35
N LEU A 224 -7.97 8.34 8.18
CA LEU A 224 -8.55 7.55 9.26
C LEU A 224 -7.80 6.23 9.50
N ASP A 225 -6.55 6.13 9.03
CA ASP A 225 -5.66 5.02 9.34
C ASP A 225 -5.14 5.14 10.79
N SER A 226 -5.76 4.41 11.72
CA SER A 226 -5.38 4.42 13.14
C SER A 226 -4.07 3.66 13.44
N VAL A 227 -3.53 2.93 12.47
CA VAL A 227 -2.23 2.24 12.59
C VAL A 227 -1.09 3.19 12.23
N MET A 228 -1.37 4.31 11.58
CA MET A 228 -0.39 5.34 11.25
C MET A 228 -0.54 6.55 12.18
N ASP A 229 0.50 6.81 12.99
CA ASP A 229 0.51 7.94 13.92
C ASP A 229 1.84 8.72 13.82
N PRO A 230 1.84 9.92 13.20
CA PRO A 230 0.71 10.54 12.47
C PRO A 230 0.41 9.83 11.13
N PRO A 231 -0.78 10.03 10.49
CA PRO A 231 -1.15 9.38 9.22
C PRO A 231 -0.15 9.61 8.08
N GLU A 232 0.50 10.77 8.07
CA GLU A 232 1.50 11.16 7.08
C GLU A 232 2.78 10.32 7.14
N THR A 233 2.98 9.49 8.17
CA THR A 233 4.08 8.51 8.17
C THR A 233 3.92 7.45 7.08
N ALA A 234 2.73 7.34 6.47
CA ALA A 234 2.50 6.55 5.28
C ALA A 234 2.80 7.28 3.96
N CYS A 235 3.23 8.54 4.00
CA CYS A 235 3.79 9.22 2.84
C CYS A 235 5.26 8.84 2.64
N ILE A 236 5.71 8.79 1.39
CA ILE A 236 7.13 8.73 1.06
C ILE A 236 7.60 10.18 0.85
N ASP A 237 8.44 10.65 1.75
CA ASP A 237 9.17 11.91 1.65
C ASP A 237 10.67 11.59 1.62
N HIS A 238 11.24 11.53 0.40
CA HIS A 238 12.65 11.20 0.19
C HIS A 238 13.15 11.88 -1.09
N PRO A 239 14.26 12.63 -1.04
CA PRO A 239 14.71 13.45 -2.18
C PRO A 239 15.12 12.64 -3.40
N ASP A 240 15.61 11.41 -3.21
CA ASP A 240 16.08 10.55 -4.30
C ASP A 240 15.02 9.62 -4.90
N LEU A 241 13.77 9.64 -4.40
CA LEU A 241 12.72 8.71 -4.87
C LEU A 241 11.67 9.45 -5.71
N ASP A 242 11.32 8.89 -6.86
CA ASP A 242 10.15 9.30 -7.63
C ASP A 242 8.87 8.80 -6.94
N ALA A 243 8.34 9.62 -6.02
CA ALA A 243 7.22 9.24 -5.17
C ALA A 243 5.98 10.11 -5.39
N LEU A 244 4.84 9.45 -5.63
CA LEU A 244 3.52 10.04 -5.63
C LEU A 244 2.74 9.60 -4.39
N ASN A 245 2.37 10.54 -3.53
CA ASN A 245 1.53 10.28 -2.35
C ASN A 245 0.05 10.57 -2.67
N VAL A 246 -0.80 9.56 -2.58
CA VAL A 246 -2.24 9.62 -2.86
C VAL A 246 -3.01 9.50 -1.54
N ARG A 247 -3.70 10.58 -1.14
CA ARG A 247 -4.57 10.57 0.03
C ARG A 247 -5.90 9.88 -0.30
N VAL A 248 -6.33 8.96 0.56
CA VAL A 248 -7.64 8.34 0.55
C VAL A 248 -8.42 8.77 1.79
N THR A 249 -9.61 9.31 1.62
CA THR A 249 -10.42 9.83 2.74
C THR A 249 -11.47 8.83 3.18
N GLY A 250 -11.71 8.72 4.49
CA GLY A 250 -12.91 8.07 5.03
C GLY A 250 -12.85 6.55 5.17
N ILE A 251 -11.67 5.95 5.08
CA ILE A 251 -11.45 4.51 5.27
C ILE A 251 -10.26 4.28 6.21
N GLY A 252 -10.16 3.11 6.84
CA GLY A 252 -9.02 2.79 7.72
C GLY A 252 -7.95 1.93 7.06
N HIS A 253 -7.06 1.40 7.89
CA HIS A 253 -5.89 0.63 7.47
C HIS A 253 -6.22 -0.67 6.71
N LEU A 254 -7.22 -1.44 7.17
CA LEU A 254 -7.57 -2.72 6.58
C LEU A 254 -8.43 -2.55 5.32
N ALA A 255 -9.10 -1.40 5.17
CA ALA A 255 -9.88 -1.08 3.99
C ALA A 255 -9.05 -0.77 2.75
N LEU A 256 -7.82 -0.25 2.89
CA LEU A 256 -6.95 0.09 1.76
C LEU A 256 -6.80 -1.04 0.71
N PRO A 257 -6.45 -2.30 1.05
CA PRO A 257 -6.28 -3.37 0.06
C PRO A 257 -7.59 -3.88 -0.56
N VAL A 258 -8.76 -3.56 0.02
CA VAL A 258 -10.06 -4.11 -0.41
C VAL A 258 -11.00 -3.07 -0.99
N HIS A 259 -10.71 -1.79 -0.82
CA HIS A 259 -11.58 -0.70 -1.25
C HIS A 259 -11.55 -0.51 -2.78
N PRO A 260 -12.72 -0.45 -3.47
CA PRO A 260 -12.77 -0.37 -4.93
C PRO A 260 -12.06 0.85 -5.53
N ALA A 261 -12.15 2.02 -4.90
CA ALA A 261 -11.48 3.22 -5.38
C ALA A 261 -9.96 3.10 -5.29
N VAL A 262 -9.45 2.43 -4.25
CA VAL A 262 -8.01 2.16 -4.10
C VAL A 262 -7.57 1.16 -5.16
N ALA A 263 -8.34 0.09 -5.39
CA ALA A 263 -8.06 -0.86 -6.47
C ALA A 263 -8.04 -0.20 -7.87
N ALA A 264 -8.91 0.78 -8.12
CA ALA A 264 -8.88 1.57 -9.36
C ALA A 264 -7.61 2.43 -9.46
N GLY A 265 -7.24 3.13 -8.39
CA GLY A 265 -6.00 3.91 -8.35
C GLY A 265 -4.74 3.05 -8.48
N ILE A 266 -4.72 1.84 -7.89
CA ILE A 266 -3.63 0.87 -8.08
C ILE A 266 -3.51 0.53 -9.56
N ARG A 267 -4.61 0.22 -10.25
CA ARG A 267 -4.56 -0.09 -11.69
C ARG A 267 -3.98 1.06 -12.51
N GLU A 268 -4.47 2.28 -12.29
CA GLU A 268 -3.96 3.47 -12.96
C GLU A 268 -2.45 3.65 -12.70
N ALA A 269 -2.01 3.47 -11.45
CA ALA A 269 -0.60 3.52 -11.09
C ALA A 269 0.23 2.47 -11.84
N LEU A 270 -0.30 1.27 -12.07
CA LEU A 270 0.39 0.20 -12.78
C LEU A 270 0.35 0.35 -14.31
N ASP A 271 -0.67 1.02 -14.84
CA ASP A 271 -0.90 1.21 -16.29
C ASP A 271 -0.11 2.41 -16.84
N ASN A 272 0.18 3.42 -16.03
CA ASN A 272 0.96 4.59 -16.41
C ASN A 272 2.44 4.22 -16.66
N THR A 273 2.76 3.85 -17.88
CA THR A 273 4.13 3.76 -18.39
C THR A 273 4.67 5.17 -18.65
N LEU A 274 5.82 5.51 -18.08
CA LEU A 274 6.61 6.63 -18.61
C LEU A 274 6.84 6.40 -20.11
N PRO A 275 6.78 7.42 -20.97
CA PRO A 275 7.08 7.25 -22.39
C PRO A 275 8.52 6.74 -22.52
N GLU A 276 8.68 5.61 -23.23
CA GLU A 276 10.01 5.16 -23.68
C GLU A 276 10.68 6.33 -24.41
N GLU A 277 11.95 6.60 -24.11
CA GLU A 277 12.73 7.56 -24.90
C GLU A 277 12.59 7.21 -26.38
N PRO A 278 12.35 8.20 -27.27
CA PRO A 278 12.25 7.91 -28.68
C PRO A 278 13.59 7.33 -29.12
N LEU A 279 13.57 6.08 -29.57
CA LEU A 279 14.63 5.48 -30.36
C LEU A 279 14.94 6.47 -31.49
N SER A 280 16.06 7.17 -31.37
CA SER A 280 16.60 8.02 -32.41
C SER A 280 17.24 7.14 -33.48
N ASP A 281 16.44 6.29 -34.10
CA ASP A 281 16.79 5.67 -35.37
C ASP A 281 16.48 6.70 -36.46
N GLY A 282 17.48 7.51 -36.73
CA GLY A 282 17.53 8.36 -37.91
C GLY A 282 17.51 7.47 -39.16
N LEU A 283 16.33 7.25 -39.72
CA LEU A 283 16.19 6.78 -41.09
C LEU A 283 16.22 8.00 -42.02
N THR A 284 17.38 8.20 -42.64
CA THR A 284 17.50 8.91 -43.92
C THR A 284 17.00 7.97 -45.01
N VAL A 285 16.17 8.43 -45.96
CA VAL A 285 16.29 8.16 -47.42
C VAL A 285 15.27 9.01 -48.20
N ALA A 286 15.83 9.71 -49.20
CA ALA A 286 15.26 10.35 -50.41
C ALA A 286 14.43 11.63 -50.26
#